data_AF-A0A1M3BFC2-F1
#
_entry.id   AF-A0A1M3BFC2-F1
#
_cell.length_a   1.000
_cell.length_b   1.000
_cell.length_c   1.000
_cell.angle_alpha   90.00
_cell.angle_beta   90.00
_cell.angle_gamma   90.00
#
_symmetry.space_group_name_H-M   'P 1'
#
loop_
_entity.id
_entity.type
_entity.pdbx_description
1 polymer ?
#
loop_
_entity_poly.entity_id
_entity_poly.type
_entity_poly.pdbx_seq_one_letter_code
_entity_poly.pdbx_strand_id
1 'polypeptide(L)'
;MEENNPLEDVERILDKLIENAEDLNRVAEENPQDDKLGELQKNQEELLEELKDIDKKNTANPNMGSVSREATARLTTKLRKFQQLNTSFIEKLSKGQKGSDENKGFKI
;
A
#
# COMPACT_ATOMS: atom_id res chain seq x y z
N MET A 1 -32.04 0.19 -2.66
CA MET A 1 -30.81 -0.21 -1.95
C MET A 1 -29.77 -0.32 -3.03
N GLU A 2 -28.82 0.60 -3.08
CA GLU A 2 -27.69 0.46 -4.01
C GLU A 2 -26.91 -0.77 -3.56
N GLU A 3 -26.88 -1.82 -4.39
CA GLU A 3 -25.93 -2.90 -4.21
C GLU A 3 -24.54 -2.27 -4.39
N ASN A 4 -23.81 -2.08 -3.29
CA ASN A 4 -22.41 -1.70 -3.37
C ASN A 4 -21.70 -2.76 -4.21
N ASN A 5 -21.20 -2.34 -5.37
CA ASN A 5 -20.47 -3.20 -6.27
C ASN A 5 -19.13 -3.53 -5.62
N PRO A 6 -18.86 -4.79 -5.24
CA PRO A 6 -17.64 -5.11 -4.51
C PRO A 6 -16.37 -4.77 -5.29
N LEU A 7 -16.48 -4.71 -6.62
CA LEU A 7 -15.40 -4.26 -7.51
C LEU A 7 -15.06 -2.78 -7.30
N GLU A 8 -16.06 -1.92 -7.13
CA GLU A 8 -15.88 -0.49 -6.86
C GLU A 8 -15.31 -0.25 -5.47
N ASP A 9 -15.73 -1.05 -4.49
CA ASP A 9 -15.14 -1.03 -3.15
C ASP A 9 -13.66 -1.43 -3.18
N VAL A 10 -13.30 -2.48 -3.92
CA VAL A 10 -11.90 -2.87 -4.16
C VAL A 10 -11.13 -1.75 -4.86
N GLU A 11 -11.68 -1.17 -5.93
CA GLU A 11 -11.01 -0.09 -6.67
C GLU A 11 -10.73 1.13 -5.77
N ARG A 12 -11.72 1.52 -4.96
CA ARG A 12 -11.59 2.63 -4.00
C ARG A 12 -10.53 2.36 -2.94
N ILE A 13 -10.45 1.14 -2.41
CA ILE A 13 -9.43 0.78 -1.42
C ILE A 13 -8.05 0.78 -2.05
N LEU A 14 -7.91 0.30 -3.30
CA LEU A 14 -6.63 0.37 -4.01
C LEU A 14 -6.16 1.80 -4.25
N ASP A 15 -7.07 2.73 -4.54
CA ASP A 15 -6.71 4.16 -4.66
C ASP A 15 -6.18 4.71 -3.34
N LYS A 16 -6.88 4.44 -2.23
CA LYS A 16 -6.41 4.85 -0.89
C LYS A 16 -5.07 4.22 -0.51
N LEU A 17 -4.87 2.94 -0.85
CA LEU A 17 -3.60 2.24 -0.62
C LEU A 17 -2.45 2.89 -1.41
N ILE A 18 -2.71 3.30 -2.65
CA ILE A 18 -1.73 4.03 -3.48
C ILE A 18 -1.41 5.39 -2.86
N GLU A 19 -2.41 6.19 -2.52
CA GLU A 19 -2.22 7.51 -1.90
C GLU A 19 -1.43 7.40 -0.60
N ASN A 20 -1.78 6.44 0.26
CA ASN A 20 -1.06 6.18 1.49
C ASN A 20 0.40 5.74 1.23
N ALA A 21 0.66 4.92 0.22
CA ALA A 21 2.01 4.50 -0.16
C ALA A 21 2.85 5.65 -0.75
N GLU A 22 2.23 6.58 -1.49
CA GLU A 22 2.88 7.81 -1.96
C GLU A 22 3.27 8.71 -0.79
N ASP A 23 2.36 8.86 0.19
CA ASP A 23 2.63 9.62 1.42
C ASP A 23 3.76 8.98 2.25
N LEU A 24 3.77 7.65 2.41
CA LEU A 24 4.86 6.93 3.06
C LEU A 24 6.21 7.19 2.39
N ASN A 25 6.24 7.15 1.05
CA ASN A 25 7.44 7.42 0.27
C ASN A 25 7.93 8.86 0.40
N ARG A 26 7.00 9.83 0.45
CA ARG A 26 7.33 11.26 0.61
C ARG A 26 7.86 11.54 2.01
N VAL A 27 7.14 11.11 3.05
CA VAL A 27 7.54 11.34 4.44
C VAL A 27 8.87 10.64 4.73
N ALA A 28 9.10 9.42 4.25
CA ALA A 28 10.38 8.73 4.47
C ALA A 28 11.57 9.39 3.77
N GLU A 29 11.33 10.10 2.68
CA GLU A 29 12.37 10.84 1.95
C GLU A 29 12.69 12.17 2.65
N GLU A 30 11.68 12.85 3.19
CA GLU A 30 11.86 14.11 3.92
C GLU A 30 12.40 13.89 5.34
N ASN A 31 11.84 12.92 6.08
CA ASN A 31 12.18 12.60 7.45
C ASN A 31 11.87 11.11 7.78
N PRO A 32 12.86 10.21 7.68
CA PRO A 32 12.67 8.77 7.92
C PRO A 32 12.42 8.40 9.40
N GLN A 33 12.46 9.36 10.33
CA GLN A 33 12.14 9.17 11.75
C GLN A 33 10.86 9.89 12.15
N ASP A 34 10.05 10.33 11.18
CA ASP A 34 8.80 11.02 11.44
C ASP A 34 7.77 10.06 12.04
N ASP A 35 7.15 10.45 13.16
CA ASP A 35 6.09 9.68 13.81
C ASP A 35 4.89 9.44 12.88
N LYS A 36 4.69 10.32 11.88
CA LYS A 36 3.67 10.17 10.84
C LYS A 36 3.86 8.90 10.00
N LEU A 37 5.08 8.37 9.90
CA LEU A 37 5.32 7.08 9.23
C LEU A 37 4.58 5.94 9.92
N GLY A 38 4.55 5.94 11.25
CA GLY A 38 3.82 4.93 12.03
C GLY A 38 2.31 5.02 11.81
N GLU A 39 1.76 6.24 11.78
CA GLU A 39 0.33 6.46 11.49
C GLU A 39 -0.04 6.01 10.07
N LEU A 40 0.80 6.34 9.09
CA LEU A 40 0.59 5.96 7.70
C LEU A 40 0.70 4.44 7.51
N GLN A 41 1.65 3.78 8.15
CA GLN A 41 1.79 2.32 8.14
C GLN A 41 0.55 1.64 8.74
N LYS A 42 0.07 2.13 9.88
CA LYS A 42 -1.15 1.61 10.51
C LYS A 42 -2.38 1.77 9.59
N ASN A 43 -2.54 2.94 8.97
CA ASN A 43 -3.62 3.16 8.01
C ASN A 43 -3.50 2.22 6.79
N GLN A 44 -2.27 1.90 6.35
CA GLN A 44 -2.04 0.93 5.29
C GLN A 44 -2.50 -0.48 5.69
N GLU A 45 -2.20 -0.90 6.93
CA GLU A 45 -2.65 -2.19 7.49
C GLU A 45 -4.17 -2.27 7.57
N GLU A 46 -4.84 -1.21 8.04
CA GLU A 46 -6.30 -1.13 8.12
C GLU A 46 -6.95 -1.28 6.73
N LEU A 47 -6.43 -0.58 5.72
CA LEU A 47 -6.89 -0.70 4.33
C LEU A 47 -6.66 -2.10 3.73
N LEU A 48 -5.57 -2.77 4.08
CA LEU A 48 -5.31 -4.15 3.66
C LEU A 48 -6.27 -5.15 4.31
N GLU A 49 -6.64 -4.94 5.58
CA GLU A 49 -7.67 -5.75 6.24
C GLU A 49 -9.06 -5.52 5.62
N GLU A 50 -9.43 -4.28 5.29
CA GLU A 50 -10.66 -3.99 4.55
C GLU A 50 -10.71 -4.76 3.21
N LEU A 51 -9.59 -4.78 2.47
CA LEU A 51 -9.49 -5.50 1.20
C LEU A 51 -9.67 -7.01 1.39
N LYS A 52 -9.05 -7.60 2.42
CA LYS A 52 -9.22 -9.02 2.76
C LYS A 52 -10.66 -9.34 3.14
N ASP A 53 -11.33 -8.47 3.87
CA ASP A 53 -12.71 -8.70 4.29
C ASP A 53 -13.69 -8.61 3.11
N ILE A 54 -13.42 -7.75 2.14
CA ILE A 54 -14.18 -7.72 0.87
C ILE A 54 -13.94 -9.03 0.10
N ASP A 55 -12.70 -9.49 -0.03
CA ASP A 55 -12.38 -10.75 -0.69
C ASP A 55 -13.08 -11.96 -0.03
N LYS A 56 -13.10 -12.03 1.31
CA LYS A 56 -13.84 -13.06 2.06
C LYS A 56 -15.35 -13.01 1.81
N LYS A 57 -15.94 -11.81 1.83
CA LYS A 57 -17.39 -11.64 1.57
C LYS A 57 -17.77 -12.05 0.15
N ASN A 58 -16.89 -11.81 -0.80
CA ASN A 58 -17.06 -12.10 -2.21
C ASN A 58 -16.85 -13.57 -2.56
N THR A 59 -15.83 -14.21 -1.98
CA THR A 59 -15.59 -15.65 -2.14
C THR A 59 -16.72 -16.50 -1.53
N ALA A 60 -17.40 -16.00 -0.49
CA ALA A 60 -18.58 -16.62 0.09
C ALA A 60 -19.86 -16.47 -0.78
N ASN A 61 -19.87 -15.57 -1.77
CA ASN A 61 -21.02 -15.33 -2.64
C ASN A 61 -20.61 -15.39 -4.13
N PRO A 62 -20.62 -16.59 -4.75
CA PRO A 62 -20.14 -16.80 -6.11
C PRO A 62 -20.98 -16.14 -7.22
N ASN A 63 -22.04 -15.40 -6.86
CA ASN A 63 -22.91 -14.67 -7.79
C ASN A 63 -22.33 -13.32 -8.28
N MET A 64 -21.01 -13.12 -8.17
CA MET A 64 -20.37 -12.04 -8.92
C MET A 64 -20.59 -12.28 -10.41
N GLY A 65 -21.41 -11.42 -11.02
CA GLY A 65 -21.48 -11.30 -12.46
C GLY A 65 -20.09 -11.20 -13.06
N SER A 66 -19.93 -11.63 -14.31
CA SER A 66 -18.63 -11.63 -15.00
C SER A 66 -17.94 -10.28 -14.86
N VAL A 67 -16.82 -10.23 -14.13
CA VAL A 67 -16.00 -9.03 -14.05
C VAL A 67 -15.49 -8.72 -15.46
N SER A 68 -15.72 -7.49 -15.93
CA SER A 68 -15.20 -7.06 -17.22
C SER A 68 -13.68 -7.16 -17.25
N ARG A 69 -13.12 -7.62 -18.37
CA ARG A 69 -11.67 -7.67 -18.59
C ARG A 69 -11.01 -6.30 -18.38
N GLU A 70 -11.73 -5.22 -18.66
CA GLU A 70 -11.27 -3.84 -18.44
C GLU A 70 -11.13 -3.53 -16.96
N ALA A 71 -12.11 -3.90 -16.14
CA ALA A 71 -12.04 -3.75 -14.69
C ALA A 71 -10.88 -4.54 -14.09
N THR A 72 -10.70 -5.80 -14.50
CA THR A 72 -9.55 -6.62 -14.06
C THR A 72 -8.22 -5.96 -14.43
N ALA A 73 -8.10 -5.38 -15.63
CA ALA A 73 -6.90 -4.68 -16.07
C ALA A 73 -6.63 -3.41 -15.23
N ARG A 74 -7.67 -2.62 -14.92
CA ARG A 74 -7.55 -1.44 -14.04
C ARG A 74 -7.06 -1.83 -12.64
N LEU A 75 -7.71 -2.80 -11.99
CA LEU A 75 -7.32 -3.27 -10.66
C LEU A 75 -5.89 -3.82 -10.64
N THR A 76 -5.51 -4.61 -11.65
CA THR A 76 -4.14 -5.14 -11.80
C THR A 76 -3.12 -4.01 -11.89
N THR A 77 -3.45 -2.95 -12.61
CA THR A 77 -2.56 -1.79 -12.77
C THR A 77 -2.36 -1.06 -11.44
N LYS A 78 -3.44 -0.86 -10.67
CA LYS A 78 -3.39 -0.24 -9.34
C LYS A 78 -2.58 -1.07 -8.35
N LEU A 79 -2.80 -2.39 -8.33
CA LEU A 79 -2.02 -3.32 -7.50
C LEU A 79 -0.53 -3.26 -7.81
N ARG A 80 -0.15 -3.24 -9.09
CA ARG A 80 1.26 -3.09 -9.49
C ARG A 80 1.86 -1.76 -9.02
N LYS A 81 1.13 -0.66 -9.18
CA LYS A 81 1.58 0.66 -8.70
C LYS A 81 1.81 0.64 -7.19
N PHE A 82 0.86 0.11 -6.42
CA PHE A 82 0.99 -0.05 -4.97
C PHE A 82 2.22 -0.87 -4.57
N GLN A 83 2.44 -2.02 -5.23
CA GLN A 83 3.61 -2.88 -4.99
C GLN A 83 4.94 -2.17 -5.29
N GLN A 84 5.00 -1.37 -6.36
CA GLN A 84 6.17 -0.58 -6.71
C GLN A 84 6.48 0.48 -5.65
N LEU A 85 5.45 1.20 -5.18
CA LEU A 85 5.60 2.20 -4.13
C LEU A 85 6.10 1.59 -2.82
N ASN A 86 5.53 0.45 -2.40
CA ASN A 86 5.98 -0.24 -1.19
C ASN A 86 7.42 -0.76 -1.31
N THR A 87 7.78 -1.31 -2.48
CA THR A 87 9.18 -1.71 -2.75
C THR A 87 10.11 -0.51 -2.60
N SER A 88 9.77 0.64 -3.20
CA SER A 88 10.58 1.86 -3.11
C SER A 88 10.72 2.35 -1.67
N PHE A 89 9.64 2.32 -0.89
CA PHE A 89 9.64 2.70 0.52
C PHE A 89 10.59 1.83 1.35
N ILE A 90 10.49 0.49 1.20
CA ILE A 90 11.36 -0.47 1.89
C ILE A 90 12.83 -0.25 1.52
N GLU A 91 13.13 -0.01 0.25
CA GLU A 91 14.49 0.29 -0.21
C GLU A 91 15.04 1.58 0.39
N LYS A 92 14.23 2.64 0.50
CA LYS A 92 14.62 3.92 1.12
C LYS A 92 14.97 3.73 2.60
N LEU A 93 14.13 3.01 3.35
CA LEU A 93 14.41 2.68 4.75
C LEU A 93 15.69 1.85 4.91
N SER A 94 15.90 0.87 4.02
CA SER A 94 17.08 0.01 4.05
C SER A 94 18.37 0.76 3.71
N LYS A 95 18.30 1.78 2.85
CA LYS A 95 19.45 2.65 2.51
C LYS A 95 19.74 3.67 3.63
N GLY A 96 18.72 4.21 4.27
CA GLY A 96 18.86 5.12 5.42
C GLY A 96 19.61 4.50 6.61
N GLN A 97 19.46 3.19 6.85
CA GLN A 97 20.18 2.47 7.91
C GLN A 97 21.66 2.19 7.60
N LYS A 98 22.07 2.08 6.32
CA LYS A 98 23.46 1.78 5.97
C LYS A 98 24.41 2.98 6.08
N GLY A 99 23.90 4.20 6.13
CA GLY A 99 24.71 5.42 6.23
C GLY A 99 25.23 5.77 7.63
N SER A 100 24.83 5.03 8.67
CA SER A 100 25.16 5.36 10.07
C SER A 100 26.30 4.56 10.69
N ASP A 101 26.87 3.56 10.00
CA ASP A 101 27.91 2.67 10.56
C ASP A 101 29.34 2.97 10.08
N GLU A 102 29.55 3.89 9.12
CA GLU A 102 30.89 4.16 8.55
C GLU A 102 31.66 5.31 9.23
N ASN A 103 31.43 5.59 10.51
CA ASN A 103 32.23 6.58 11.25
C ASN A 103 32.70 6.13 12.63
N LYS A 104 33.23 4.89 12.70
CA LYS A 104 34.05 4.43 13.83
C LYS A 104 35.42 3.91 13.36
N GLY A 105 36.11 4.71 12.56
CA GLY A 105 37.54 4.59 12.30
C GLY A 105 38.33 5.57 13.16
N PHE A 106 38.29 5.38 14.47
CA PHE A 106 39.00 6.17 15.47
C PHE A 106 40.52 6.12 15.19
N LYS A 107 41.14 7.29 14.96
CA LYS A 107 42.60 7.44 14.92
C LYS A 107 43.16 7.24 16.33
N ILE A 108 44.09 6.30 16.49
CA ILE A 108 45.24 6.42 17.41
C ILE A 108 46.45 5.76 16.73
#